data_AF-A0A915JZT7-F1
#
_entry.id   AF-A0A915JZT7-F1
#
_cell.length_a   1.000
_cell.length_b   1.000
_cell.length_c   1.000
_cell.angle_alpha   90.00
_cell.angle_beta   90.00
_cell.angle_gamma   90.00
#
_symmetry.space_group_name_H-M   'P 1'
#
loop_
_entity.id
_entity.type
_entity.pdbx_description
1 polymer ?
#
loop_
_entity_poly.entity_id
_entity_poly.type
_entity_poly.pdbx_seq_one_letter_code
_entity_poly.pdbx_strand_id
1 'polypeptide(L)'
;MNSEIEFAIRDNIPWPKLPRNVKQILGGSKAEYEKLIVEYSIKNQLRYRGNLIRFVKKVEELYYETLLRYSREHLMLYPYHLSDIIVKGLRITPFQYYITMIQDVMSQEKSYDSLPNFTAQDCFRLLAIGRNQYIDLMNQCRSIKKSFRKKPTRDILPSIPVDIPYEYWWLVQLGSVLEDDMKACSKQEKFIVDFLLDNGAKHVELYNKGLVYFDVPVTDDDFIFIPPLNDFVMNRISGDYFEKMLYKVFVSMDEHTSVKEDHDQRQFSRSSLTSLVDLTSSLIDFTPSSELNGDFLDTLQEIKSLDDSEPEELCLIIIELLRNCVLSCSYVVLDTKSIEILANNSKKIGFIFDSTLTAFLMMGNLSSVCQFNFESLKNHAVTLFEAGKLTDECLDDFISELRNINEFSEGEAQRYFEHASVLRESIEFLRQSCELDLIRCESLIGLDTFARVRLLKKNY
;
A
#
# COMPACT_ATOMS: atom_id res chain seq x y z
N MET A 1 3.13 1.15 -24.12
CA MET A 1 3.39 2.12 -25.21
C MET A 1 4.92 2.20 -25.37
N ASN A 2 5.52 2.91 -26.34
CA ASN A 2 6.99 2.90 -26.43
C ASN A 2 7.59 3.67 -25.23
N SER A 3 8.57 3.08 -24.54
CA SER A 3 9.17 3.64 -23.31
C SER A 3 9.77 5.03 -23.52
N GLU A 4 10.29 5.34 -24.71
CA GLU A 4 10.81 6.68 -25.04
C GLU A 4 9.70 7.74 -25.10
N ILE A 5 8.50 7.35 -25.57
CA ILE A 5 7.34 8.23 -25.63
C ILE A 5 6.78 8.44 -24.22
N GLU A 6 6.67 7.37 -23.43
CA GLU A 6 6.23 7.45 -22.02
C GLU A 6 7.16 8.37 -21.22
N PHE A 7 8.47 8.23 -21.39
CA PHE A 7 9.47 9.12 -20.79
C PHE A 7 9.26 10.58 -21.20
N ALA A 8 9.07 10.85 -22.49
CA ALA A 8 8.87 12.20 -22.99
C ALA A 8 7.59 12.87 -22.45
N ILE A 9 6.51 12.09 -22.28
CA ILE A 9 5.26 12.60 -21.70
C ILE A 9 5.42 12.84 -20.20
N ARG A 10 6.05 11.91 -19.48
CA ARG A 10 6.32 12.04 -18.04
C ARG A 10 7.18 13.25 -17.71
N ASP A 11 8.20 13.52 -18.51
CA ASP A 11 9.10 14.68 -18.34
C ASP A 11 8.51 15.98 -18.94
N ASN A 12 7.24 15.96 -19.32
CA ASN A 12 6.51 17.11 -19.86
C ASN A 12 7.17 17.77 -21.08
N ILE A 13 7.78 16.96 -21.97
CA ILE A 13 8.47 17.44 -23.17
C ILE A 13 7.43 17.79 -24.26
N PRO A 14 7.32 19.08 -24.67
CA PRO A 14 6.36 19.48 -25.69
C PRO A 14 6.85 19.06 -27.08
N TRP A 15 5.90 18.88 -28.02
CA TRP A 15 6.18 18.43 -29.39
C TRP A 15 7.39 19.09 -30.09
N PRO A 16 7.60 20.42 -30.02
CA PRO A 16 8.74 21.05 -30.67
C PRO A 16 10.09 20.53 -30.16
N LYS A 17 10.19 20.24 -28.85
CA LYS A 17 11.41 19.81 -28.15
C LYS A 17 11.62 18.30 -28.16
N LEU A 18 10.71 17.52 -28.75
CA LEU A 18 10.86 16.07 -28.83
C LEU A 18 12.12 15.66 -29.62
N PRO A 19 12.87 14.66 -29.15
CA PRO A 19 13.97 14.06 -29.88
C PRO A 19 13.56 13.54 -31.27
N ARG A 20 14.50 13.55 -32.23
CA ARG A 20 14.23 13.18 -33.64
C ARG A 20 13.83 11.71 -33.79
N ASN A 21 14.44 10.81 -33.00
CA ASN A 21 14.06 9.40 -32.89
C ASN A 21 12.60 9.24 -32.47
N VAL A 22 12.17 9.96 -31.42
CA VAL A 22 10.78 9.88 -30.93
C VAL A 22 9.80 10.43 -31.96
N LYS A 23 10.14 11.53 -32.65
CA LYS A 23 9.32 12.05 -33.75
C LYS A 23 9.21 11.07 -34.93
N GLN A 24 10.27 10.32 -35.23
CA GLN A 24 10.23 9.28 -36.27
C GLN A 24 9.33 8.11 -35.87
N ILE A 25 9.38 7.67 -34.60
CA ILE A 25 8.49 6.63 -34.06
C ILE A 25 7.02 7.06 -34.19
N LEU A 26 6.72 8.33 -33.96
CA LEU A 26 5.39 8.94 -34.09
C LEU A 26 4.98 9.27 -35.53
N GLY A 27 5.78 8.87 -36.53
CA GLY A 27 5.52 9.16 -37.94
C GLY A 27 5.51 10.65 -38.29
N GLY A 28 6.14 11.49 -37.47
CA GLY A 28 6.13 12.96 -37.63
C GLY A 28 4.79 13.61 -37.33
N SER A 29 3.81 12.88 -36.79
CA SER A 29 2.46 13.39 -36.53
C SER A 29 2.35 13.98 -35.13
N LYS A 30 2.12 15.30 -35.05
CA LYS A 30 1.78 15.98 -33.79
C LYS A 30 0.46 15.44 -33.19
N ALA A 31 -0.50 15.14 -34.05
CA ALA A 31 -1.81 14.63 -33.63
C ALA A 31 -1.70 13.26 -32.95
N GLU A 32 -0.80 12.40 -33.42
CA GLU A 32 -0.58 11.10 -32.78
C GLU A 32 0.07 11.26 -31.39
N TYR A 33 1.00 12.22 -31.25
CA TYR A 33 1.55 12.54 -29.94
C TYR A 33 0.48 13.07 -28.97
N GLU A 34 -0.38 13.97 -29.44
CA GLU A 34 -1.49 14.51 -28.64
C GLU A 34 -2.46 13.41 -28.20
N LYS A 35 -2.76 12.44 -29.08
CA LYS A 35 -3.57 11.27 -28.74
C LYS A 35 -2.90 10.40 -27.66
N LEU A 36 -1.60 10.12 -27.79
CA LEU A 36 -0.84 9.35 -26.80
C LEU A 36 -0.69 10.10 -25.48
N ILE A 37 -0.58 11.43 -25.48
CA ILE A 37 -0.64 12.25 -24.25
C ILE A 37 -1.96 12.02 -23.53
N VAL A 38 -3.10 12.06 -24.23
CA VAL A 38 -4.42 11.83 -23.62
C VAL A 38 -4.51 10.41 -23.05
N GLU A 39 -4.13 9.41 -23.83
CA GLU A 39 -4.19 8.01 -23.42
C GLU A 39 -3.29 7.73 -22.20
N TYR A 40 -2.05 8.21 -22.23
CA TYR A 40 -1.11 8.08 -21.12
C TYR A 40 -1.60 8.84 -19.89
N SER A 41 -2.11 10.06 -20.04
CA SER A 41 -2.57 10.88 -18.91
C SER A 41 -3.80 10.27 -18.24
N ILE A 42 -4.70 9.66 -18.99
CA ILE A 42 -5.88 8.98 -18.42
C ILE A 42 -5.46 7.68 -17.71
N LYS A 43 -4.65 6.85 -18.36
CA LYS A 43 -4.19 5.56 -17.80
C LYS A 43 -3.35 5.71 -16.53
N ASN A 44 -2.58 6.79 -16.44
CA ASN A 44 -1.73 7.08 -15.27
C ASN A 44 -2.38 8.08 -14.31
N GLN A 45 -3.67 8.41 -14.51
CA GLN A 45 -4.45 9.33 -13.66
C GLN A 45 -3.75 10.68 -13.43
N LEU A 46 -3.10 11.26 -14.44
CA LEU A 46 -2.30 12.47 -14.25
C LEU A 46 -3.16 13.70 -13.93
N ARG A 47 -2.61 14.60 -13.12
CA ARG A 47 -3.23 15.90 -12.85
C ARG A 47 -3.27 16.75 -14.12
N TYR A 48 -4.37 17.46 -14.36
CA TYR A 48 -4.51 18.35 -15.51
C TYR A 48 -3.49 19.50 -15.47
N ARG A 49 -3.39 20.16 -14.31
CA ARG A 49 -2.44 21.25 -14.07
C ARG A 49 -1.04 20.68 -13.87
N GLY A 50 -0.05 21.32 -14.49
CA GLY A 50 1.35 20.90 -14.46
C GLY A 50 1.75 19.93 -15.58
N ASN A 51 0.80 19.24 -16.20
CA ASN A 51 1.09 18.26 -17.25
C ASN A 51 0.74 18.73 -18.67
N LEU A 52 1.29 18.04 -19.68
CA LEU A 52 1.04 18.31 -21.11
C LEU A 52 -0.44 18.28 -21.50
N ILE A 53 -1.26 17.51 -20.78
CA ILE A 53 -2.68 17.34 -21.06
C ILE A 53 -3.45 18.66 -21.13
N ARG A 54 -3.04 19.68 -20.36
CA ARG A 54 -3.67 21.03 -20.37
C ARG A 54 -3.63 21.73 -21.72
N PHE A 55 -2.65 21.37 -22.56
CA PHE A 55 -2.48 21.96 -23.88
C PHE A 55 -3.24 21.19 -24.96
N VAL A 56 -3.64 19.95 -24.65
CA VAL A 56 -4.35 19.04 -25.58
C VAL A 56 -5.85 19.07 -25.34
N LYS A 57 -6.28 18.95 -24.07
CA LYS A 57 -7.66 19.08 -23.65
C LYS A 57 -7.86 20.50 -23.11
N LYS A 58 -8.83 21.25 -23.63
CA LYS A 58 -9.09 22.64 -23.24
C LYS A 58 -9.96 22.77 -21.99
N VAL A 59 -10.83 21.79 -21.75
CA VAL A 59 -11.81 21.78 -20.65
C VAL A 59 -11.32 20.82 -19.59
N GLU A 60 -10.96 21.36 -18.43
CA GLU A 60 -10.42 20.62 -17.27
C GLU A 60 -11.47 19.63 -16.72
N GLU A 61 -12.72 20.06 -16.56
CA GLU A 61 -13.82 19.24 -16.04
C GLU A 61 -14.07 17.99 -16.90
N LEU A 62 -14.24 18.17 -18.22
CA LEU A 62 -14.46 17.06 -19.16
C LEU A 62 -13.28 16.06 -19.18
N TYR A 63 -12.06 16.53 -18.93
CA TYR A 63 -10.90 15.64 -18.81
C TYR A 63 -11.05 14.72 -17.60
N TYR A 64 -11.35 15.25 -16.42
CA TYR A 64 -11.53 14.44 -15.22
C TYR A 64 -12.76 13.53 -15.28
N GLU A 65 -13.86 13.97 -15.92
CA GLU A 65 -15.01 13.09 -16.19
C GLU A 65 -14.60 11.90 -17.07
N THR A 66 -13.81 12.15 -18.12
CA THR A 66 -13.30 11.09 -19.01
C THR A 66 -12.36 10.15 -18.26
N LEU A 67 -11.47 10.70 -17.42
CA LEU A 67 -10.54 9.94 -16.58
C LEU A 67 -11.29 9.03 -15.62
N LEU A 68 -12.30 9.53 -14.91
CA LEU A 68 -13.10 8.74 -13.98
C LEU A 68 -13.91 7.66 -14.68
N ARG A 69 -14.49 7.98 -15.84
CA ARG A 69 -15.22 7.00 -16.65
C ARG A 69 -14.28 5.87 -17.08
N TYR A 70 -13.11 6.20 -17.63
CA TYR A 70 -12.11 5.21 -18.02
C TYR A 70 -11.68 4.36 -16.83
N SER A 71 -11.35 5.00 -15.70
CA SER A 71 -10.92 4.32 -14.47
C SER A 71 -11.98 3.32 -14.00
N ARG A 72 -13.25 3.71 -13.98
CA ARG A 72 -14.35 2.83 -13.56
C ARG A 72 -14.58 1.66 -14.52
N GLU A 73 -14.55 1.91 -15.84
CA GLU A 73 -14.69 0.87 -16.87
C GLU A 73 -13.58 -0.19 -16.78
N HIS A 74 -12.39 0.20 -16.32
CA HIS A 74 -11.23 -0.66 -16.15
C HIS A 74 -11.02 -1.13 -14.70
N LEU A 75 -11.99 -0.89 -13.81
CA LEU A 75 -11.97 -1.31 -12.39
C LEU A 75 -10.76 -0.77 -11.60
N MET A 76 -10.23 0.38 -12.00
CA MET A 76 -9.07 1.01 -11.37
C MET A 76 -9.42 1.56 -9.99
N LEU A 77 -8.40 1.72 -9.14
CA LEU A 77 -8.52 2.38 -7.86
C LEU A 77 -9.01 3.84 -8.04
N TYR A 78 -9.81 4.33 -7.09
CA TYR A 78 -10.17 5.74 -7.02
C TYR A 78 -8.90 6.61 -6.93
N PRO A 79 -8.76 7.66 -7.76
CA PRO A 79 -7.57 8.49 -7.78
C PRO A 79 -7.56 9.46 -6.58
N TYR A 80 -7.17 8.98 -5.40
CA TYR A 80 -7.20 9.76 -4.16
C TYR A 80 -6.38 11.05 -4.21
N HIS A 81 -5.24 11.05 -4.92
CA HIS A 81 -4.42 12.24 -5.15
C HIS A 81 -5.11 13.34 -6.01
N LEU A 82 -6.28 13.04 -6.58
CA LEU A 82 -7.15 13.98 -7.30
C LEU A 82 -8.45 14.29 -6.55
N SER A 83 -8.62 13.82 -5.30
CA SER A 83 -9.84 14.02 -4.50
C SER A 83 -10.20 15.49 -4.39
N ASP A 84 -9.20 16.36 -4.26
CA ASP A 84 -9.40 17.81 -4.15
C ASP A 84 -10.08 18.42 -5.38
N ILE A 85 -9.88 17.84 -6.55
CA ILE A 85 -10.50 18.27 -7.80
C ILE A 85 -11.80 17.51 -8.05
N ILE A 86 -11.83 16.21 -7.75
CA ILE A 86 -12.98 15.34 -8.07
C ILE A 86 -14.14 15.60 -7.12
N VAL A 87 -13.88 15.68 -5.81
CA VAL A 87 -14.92 15.91 -4.81
C VAL A 87 -15.44 17.36 -4.88
N LYS A 88 -14.55 18.35 -5.06
CA LYS A 88 -14.96 19.76 -5.16
C LYS A 88 -15.51 20.12 -6.54
N GLY A 89 -14.93 19.59 -7.61
CA GLY A 89 -15.32 19.92 -8.99
C GLY A 89 -16.46 19.07 -9.52
N LEU A 90 -16.37 17.74 -9.38
CA LEU A 90 -17.34 16.80 -9.96
C LEU A 90 -18.38 16.29 -8.95
N ARG A 91 -18.20 16.58 -7.65
CA ARG A 91 -19.04 16.07 -6.55
C ARG A 91 -19.14 14.54 -6.52
N ILE A 92 -18.02 13.86 -6.83
CA ILE A 92 -17.94 12.39 -6.78
C ILE A 92 -17.04 11.99 -5.62
N THR A 93 -17.64 11.46 -4.55
CA THR A 93 -16.90 10.89 -3.43
C THR A 93 -16.35 9.50 -3.76
N PRO A 94 -15.33 9.00 -3.04
CA PRO A 94 -14.87 7.61 -3.19
C PRO A 94 -16.02 6.60 -3.04
N PHE A 95 -16.91 6.82 -2.05
CA PHE A 95 -18.11 6.00 -1.87
C PHE A 95 -18.98 5.96 -3.13
N GLN A 96 -19.31 7.11 -3.72
CA GLN A 96 -20.11 7.20 -4.94
C GLN A 96 -19.41 6.57 -6.15
N TYR A 97 -18.09 6.65 -6.21
CA TYR A 97 -17.31 6.01 -7.25
C TYR A 97 -17.43 4.48 -7.17
N TYR A 98 -17.16 3.90 -6.00
CA TYR A 98 -17.19 2.44 -5.82
C TYR A 98 -18.60 1.86 -5.85
N ILE A 99 -19.61 2.55 -5.32
CA ILE A 99 -21.00 2.07 -5.42
C ILE A 99 -21.44 1.97 -6.89
N THR A 100 -21.04 2.94 -7.72
CA THR A 100 -21.33 2.92 -9.16
C THR A 100 -20.54 1.81 -9.85
N MET A 101 -19.28 1.57 -9.45
CA MET A 101 -18.47 0.49 -9.99
C MET A 101 -19.10 -0.88 -9.69
N ILE A 102 -19.51 -1.13 -8.44
CA ILE A 102 -20.19 -2.38 -8.06
C ILE A 102 -21.52 -2.53 -8.82
N GLN A 103 -22.29 -1.45 -9.01
CA GLN A 103 -23.49 -1.48 -9.86
C GLN A 103 -23.19 -1.91 -11.29
N ASP A 104 -22.11 -1.39 -11.89
CA ASP A 104 -21.68 -1.73 -13.25
C ASP A 104 -21.24 -3.20 -13.33
N VAL A 105 -20.45 -3.69 -12.37
CA VAL A 105 -19.99 -5.09 -12.27
C VAL A 105 -21.19 -6.05 -12.11
N MET A 106 -22.12 -5.74 -11.21
CA MET A 106 -23.36 -6.53 -11.01
C MET A 106 -24.25 -6.53 -12.26
N SER A 107 -24.38 -5.38 -12.92
CA SER A 107 -25.19 -5.24 -14.14
C SER A 107 -24.63 -6.03 -15.31
N GLN A 108 -23.30 -6.19 -15.36
CA GLN A 108 -22.59 -7.01 -16.34
C GLN A 108 -22.48 -8.48 -15.93
N GLU A 109 -23.02 -8.87 -14.76
CA GLU A 109 -22.94 -10.21 -14.18
C GLU A 109 -21.50 -10.75 -14.04
N LYS A 110 -20.54 -9.85 -13.82
CA LYS A 110 -19.14 -10.20 -13.59
C LYS A 110 -18.94 -10.73 -12.16
N SER A 111 -17.93 -11.59 -12.00
CA SER A 111 -17.51 -12.06 -10.66
C SER A 111 -16.86 -10.93 -9.87
N TYR A 112 -17.02 -10.94 -8.55
CA TYR A 112 -16.27 -10.04 -7.66
C TYR A 112 -14.76 -10.25 -7.80
N ASP A 113 -14.33 -11.49 -8.10
CA ASP A 113 -12.92 -11.87 -8.35
C ASP A 113 -12.31 -11.14 -9.57
N SER A 114 -13.10 -10.36 -10.32
CA SER A 114 -12.61 -9.51 -11.41
C SER A 114 -12.07 -8.15 -10.97
N LEU A 115 -12.37 -7.73 -9.73
CA LEU A 115 -11.82 -6.49 -9.18
C LEU A 115 -10.33 -6.67 -8.87
N PRO A 116 -9.48 -5.68 -9.21
CA PRO A 116 -8.11 -5.63 -8.71
C PRO A 116 -8.06 -5.61 -7.17
N ASN A 117 -6.98 -6.07 -6.55
CA ASN A 117 -6.92 -6.34 -5.10
C ASN A 117 -7.17 -5.08 -4.28
N PHE A 118 -6.48 -3.98 -4.61
CA PHE A 118 -6.64 -2.70 -3.91
C PHE A 118 -8.02 -2.07 -4.13
N THR A 119 -8.58 -2.22 -5.34
CA THR A 119 -9.96 -1.80 -5.64
C THR A 119 -10.97 -2.59 -4.82
N ALA A 120 -10.76 -3.90 -4.66
CA ALA A 120 -11.62 -4.77 -3.87
C ALA A 120 -11.51 -4.45 -2.37
N GLN A 121 -10.30 -4.17 -1.88
CA GLN A 121 -10.05 -3.72 -0.52
C GLN A 121 -10.83 -2.44 -0.22
N ASP A 122 -10.80 -1.45 -1.11
CA ASP A 122 -11.56 -0.22 -0.93
C ASP A 122 -13.07 -0.43 -1.01
N CYS A 123 -13.55 -1.32 -1.88
CA CYS A 123 -14.96 -1.71 -1.91
C CYS A 123 -15.38 -2.32 -0.57
N PHE A 124 -14.54 -3.18 0.02
CA PHE A 124 -14.82 -3.76 1.33
C PHE A 124 -14.82 -2.68 2.42
N ARG A 125 -13.81 -1.81 2.45
CA ARG A 125 -13.68 -0.73 3.42
C ARG A 125 -14.84 0.27 3.39
N LEU A 126 -15.21 0.76 2.21
CA LEU A 126 -16.18 1.85 2.08
C LEU A 126 -17.63 1.34 2.00
N LEU A 127 -17.85 0.14 1.49
CA LEU A 127 -19.19 -0.41 1.24
C LEU A 127 -19.54 -1.60 2.13
N ALA A 128 -18.58 -2.18 2.86
CA ALA A 128 -18.69 -3.48 3.53
C ALA A 128 -19.06 -4.63 2.57
N ILE A 129 -18.72 -4.50 1.28
CA ILE A 129 -19.00 -5.52 0.26
C ILE A 129 -17.73 -6.29 -0.05
N GLY A 130 -17.56 -7.44 0.60
CA GLY A 130 -16.59 -8.45 0.23
C GLY A 130 -17.17 -9.45 -0.78
N ARG A 131 -16.37 -10.46 -1.14
CA ARG A 131 -16.75 -11.50 -2.10
C ARG A 131 -18.05 -12.22 -1.74
N ASN A 132 -18.20 -12.61 -0.48
CA ASN A 132 -19.37 -13.36 -0.01
C ASN A 132 -20.62 -12.47 -0.01
N GLN A 133 -20.48 -11.24 0.50
CA GLN A 133 -21.55 -10.24 0.50
C GLN A 133 -22.00 -9.93 -0.93
N TYR A 134 -21.07 -9.80 -1.88
CA TYR A 134 -21.39 -9.61 -3.29
C TYR A 134 -22.19 -10.78 -3.88
N ILE A 135 -21.80 -12.02 -3.58
CA ILE A 135 -22.53 -13.22 -4.03
C ILE A 135 -23.97 -13.20 -3.50
N ASP A 136 -24.14 -12.86 -2.22
CA ASP A 136 -25.47 -12.76 -1.61
C ASP A 136 -26.31 -11.65 -2.26
N LEU A 137 -25.74 -10.46 -2.47
CA LEU A 137 -26.39 -9.35 -3.18
C LEU A 137 -26.79 -9.72 -4.62
N MET A 138 -25.94 -10.45 -5.33
CA MET A 138 -26.23 -10.95 -6.68
C MET A 138 -27.38 -11.97 -6.68
N ASN A 139 -27.41 -12.86 -5.69
CA ASN A 139 -28.50 -13.83 -5.53
C ASN A 139 -29.83 -13.13 -5.22
N GLN A 140 -29.82 -12.12 -4.35
CA GLN A 140 -30.98 -11.28 -4.08
C GLN A 140 -31.44 -10.49 -5.32
N CYS A 141 -30.52 -9.91 -6.09
CA CYS A 141 -30.85 -9.25 -7.35
C CYS A 141 -31.54 -10.20 -8.35
N ARG A 142 -31.05 -11.43 -8.46
CA ARG A 142 -31.62 -12.46 -9.36
C ARG A 142 -33.01 -12.91 -8.92
N SER A 143 -33.26 -13.02 -7.62
CA SER A 143 -34.59 -13.39 -7.11
C SER A 143 -35.61 -12.27 -7.33
N ILE A 144 -35.21 -11.00 -7.17
CA ILE A 144 -36.10 -9.83 -7.38
C ILE A 144 -36.41 -9.61 -8.87
N LYS A 145 -35.44 -9.80 -9.78
CA LYS A 145 -35.66 -9.72 -11.24
C LYS A 145 -36.76 -10.68 -11.74
N LYS A 146 -37.00 -11.80 -11.04
CA LYS A 146 -38.07 -12.75 -11.39
C LYS A 146 -39.47 -12.23 -11.02
N SER A 147 -39.56 -11.32 -10.05
CA SER A 147 -40.84 -10.79 -9.55
C SER A 147 -41.18 -9.39 -10.06
N PHE A 148 -40.19 -8.58 -10.48
CA PHE A 148 -40.41 -7.20 -10.95
C PHE A 148 -39.52 -6.81 -12.14
N ARG A 149 -40.07 -6.05 -13.11
CA ARG A 149 -39.38 -5.55 -14.33
C ARG A 149 -38.46 -4.33 -14.11
N LYS A 150 -38.18 -3.89 -12.89
CA LYS A 150 -37.29 -2.74 -12.60
C LYS A 150 -35.89 -3.21 -12.19
N LYS A 151 -34.86 -2.42 -12.55
CA LYS A 151 -33.45 -2.67 -12.22
C LYS A 151 -33.25 -2.54 -10.69
N PRO A 152 -33.00 -3.64 -9.94
CA PRO A 152 -33.10 -3.65 -8.49
C PRO A 152 -31.79 -3.29 -7.76
N THR A 153 -30.70 -3.02 -8.49
CA THR A 153 -29.36 -2.91 -7.87
C THR A 153 -29.21 -1.71 -6.94
N ARG A 154 -29.91 -0.60 -7.19
CA ARG A 154 -29.80 0.60 -6.36
C ARG A 154 -30.49 0.47 -4.99
N ASP A 155 -31.47 -0.41 -4.88
CA ASP A 155 -32.28 -0.56 -3.66
C ASP A 155 -31.66 -1.55 -2.65
N ILE A 156 -30.74 -2.40 -3.10
CA ILE A 156 -30.09 -3.44 -2.28
C ILE A 156 -28.67 -3.01 -1.86
N LEU A 157 -28.06 -2.10 -2.62
CA LEU A 157 -26.73 -1.58 -2.31
C LEU A 157 -26.77 -0.54 -1.19
N PRO A 158 -25.67 -0.40 -0.42
CA PRO A 158 -25.58 0.57 0.66
C PRO A 158 -25.76 1.99 0.12
N SER A 159 -26.47 2.82 0.88
CA SER A 159 -26.76 4.22 0.55
C SER A 159 -25.84 5.21 1.27
N ILE A 160 -25.13 4.76 2.30
CA ILE A 160 -24.23 5.54 3.15
C ILE A 160 -22.91 4.74 3.26
N PRO A 161 -21.75 5.42 3.28
CA PRO A 161 -20.48 4.75 3.56
C PRO A 161 -20.45 4.10 4.94
N VAL A 162 -19.57 3.11 5.09
CA VAL A 162 -19.22 2.56 6.39
C VAL A 162 -18.51 3.63 7.22
N ASP A 163 -18.79 3.68 8.52
CA ASP A 163 -18.04 4.53 9.46
C ASP A 163 -16.61 4.00 9.59
N ILE A 164 -15.63 4.86 9.31
CA ILE A 164 -14.20 4.51 9.33
C ILE A 164 -13.55 5.16 10.55
N PRO A 165 -12.71 4.43 11.32
CA PRO A 165 -11.89 5.06 12.35
C PRO A 165 -10.94 6.05 11.66
N TYR A 166 -11.07 7.32 12.03
CA TYR A 166 -10.26 8.39 11.46
C TYR A 166 -9.06 8.65 12.34
N GLU A 167 -7.90 8.85 11.73
CA GLU A 167 -6.69 9.17 12.48
C GLU A 167 -6.56 10.67 12.74
N TYR A 168 -5.84 11.02 13.81
CA TYR A 168 -5.71 12.40 14.27
C TYR A 168 -5.00 13.33 13.28
N TRP A 169 -4.23 12.77 12.35
CA TRP A 169 -3.46 13.46 11.32
C TRP A 169 -4.19 13.55 9.97
N TRP A 170 -5.39 12.97 9.83
CA TRP A 170 -6.21 13.14 8.63
C TRP A 170 -6.80 14.55 8.59
N LEU A 171 -6.70 15.21 7.44
CA LEU A 171 -7.31 16.52 7.23
C LEU A 171 -8.72 16.34 6.67
N VAL A 172 -9.72 16.82 7.41
CA VAL A 172 -11.09 16.87 6.91
C VAL A 172 -11.24 18.11 6.02
N GLN A 173 -11.53 17.90 4.74
CA GLN A 173 -11.79 18.97 3.79
C GLN A 173 -13.25 18.99 3.37
N LEU A 174 -13.80 20.19 3.21
CA LEU A 174 -15.12 20.36 2.59
C LEU A 174 -15.07 20.00 1.11
N GLY A 175 -16.03 19.19 0.70
CA GLY A 175 -16.39 19.03 -0.70
C GLY A 175 -17.17 20.23 -1.23
N SER A 176 -17.79 20.08 -2.40
CA SER A 176 -18.71 21.09 -2.92
C SER A 176 -20.04 20.98 -2.18
N VAL A 177 -20.41 22.01 -1.41
CA VAL A 177 -21.68 22.13 -0.68
C VAL A 177 -22.61 23.07 -1.45
N LEU A 178 -23.79 22.60 -1.85
CA LEU A 178 -24.82 23.39 -2.51
C LEU A 178 -25.91 23.82 -1.53
N GLU A 179 -26.77 24.76 -1.95
CA GLU A 179 -27.88 25.24 -1.12
C GLU A 179 -28.82 24.13 -0.65
N ASP A 180 -29.06 23.12 -1.49
CA ASP A 180 -29.92 22.00 -1.13
C ASP A 180 -29.28 21.09 -0.08
N ASP A 181 -27.96 20.95 -0.10
CA ASP A 181 -27.22 20.23 0.93
C ASP A 181 -27.36 20.95 2.28
N MET A 182 -27.26 22.28 2.28
CA MET A 182 -27.48 23.10 3.48
C MET A 182 -28.93 23.01 3.98
N LYS A 183 -29.93 22.88 3.11
CA LYS A 183 -31.33 22.66 3.55
C LYS A 183 -31.51 21.32 4.27
N ALA A 184 -30.80 20.28 3.84
CA ALA A 184 -30.82 18.95 4.44
C ALA A 184 -29.97 18.83 5.73
N CYS A 185 -29.18 19.86 6.06
CA CYS A 185 -28.35 19.88 7.27
C CYS A 185 -29.12 20.38 8.51
N SER A 186 -28.82 19.76 9.65
CA SER A 186 -29.21 20.18 10.99
C SER A 186 -28.52 21.49 11.38
N LYS A 187 -28.94 22.11 12.48
CA LYS A 187 -28.30 23.35 12.97
C LYS A 187 -26.85 23.14 13.38
N GLN A 188 -26.52 21.97 13.95
CA GLN A 188 -25.15 21.61 14.36
C GLN A 188 -24.28 21.39 13.12
N GLU A 189 -24.78 20.67 12.12
CA GLU A 189 -24.05 20.42 10.88
C GLU A 189 -23.78 21.70 10.09
N LYS A 190 -24.73 22.64 10.05
CA LYS A 190 -24.52 23.96 9.45
C LYS A 190 -23.39 24.72 10.14
N PHE A 191 -23.39 24.71 11.48
CA PHE A 191 -22.31 25.31 12.25
C PHE A 191 -20.95 24.65 11.95
N ILE A 192 -20.92 23.33 11.79
CA ILE A 192 -19.71 22.60 11.40
C ILE A 192 -19.25 22.99 9.99
N VAL A 193 -20.16 23.12 9.02
CA VAL A 193 -19.83 23.60 7.67
C VAL A 193 -19.25 25.01 7.72
N ASP A 194 -19.90 25.93 8.44
CA ASP A 194 -19.42 27.31 8.60
C ASP A 194 -18.04 27.35 9.27
N PHE A 195 -17.86 26.54 10.33
CA PHE A 195 -16.58 26.40 11.02
C PHE A 195 -15.48 25.84 10.12
N LEU A 196 -15.79 24.85 9.29
CA LEU A 196 -14.87 24.25 8.32
C LEU A 196 -14.47 25.23 7.22
N LEU A 197 -15.38 26.12 6.79
CA LEU A 197 -15.07 27.19 5.82
C LEU A 197 -14.08 28.21 6.40
N ASP A 198 -14.22 28.54 7.69
CA ASP A 198 -13.44 29.59 8.34
C ASP A 198 -12.10 29.10 8.91
N ASN A 199 -12.07 27.92 9.52
CA ASN A 199 -10.96 27.45 10.36
C ASN A 199 -10.30 26.15 9.88
N GLY A 200 -10.94 25.39 8.99
CA GLY A 200 -10.46 24.11 8.48
C GLY A 200 -10.04 23.12 9.57
N ALA A 201 -10.97 22.35 10.16
CA ALA A 201 -10.62 21.28 11.10
C ALA A 201 -11.71 20.19 11.37
N LYS A 202 -11.27 19.18 12.13
CA LYS A 202 -11.55 17.74 12.26
C LYS A 202 -12.98 17.25 12.58
N HIS A 203 -14.03 17.77 11.94
CA HIS A 203 -15.38 17.24 12.17
C HIS A 203 -15.83 16.21 11.11
N VAL A 204 -15.91 14.95 11.53
CA VAL A 204 -16.19 13.79 10.66
C VAL A 204 -17.70 13.51 10.49
N GLU A 205 -18.55 14.16 11.28
CA GLU A 205 -20.02 13.95 11.27
C GLU A 205 -20.68 14.21 9.90
N LEU A 206 -20.01 14.97 9.02
CA LEU A 206 -20.47 15.27 7.67
C LEU A 206 -20.09 14.21 6.62
N TYR A 207 -19.28 13.21 6.98
CA TYR A 207 -18.77 12.20 6.06
C TYR A 207 -19.89 11.33 5.49
N ASN A 208 -20.84 10.93 6.33
CA ASN A 208 -22.00 10.11 5.94
C ASN A 208 -22.95 10.83 4.98
N LYS A 209 -22.85 12.17 4.89
CA LYS A 209 -23.59 12.99 3.92
C LYS A 209 -22.80 13.26 2.64
N GLY A 210 -21.54 12.82 2.55
CA GLY A 210 -20.66 13.06 1.42
C GLY A 210 -20.25 14.53 1.24
N LEU A 211 -20.37 15.35 2.30
CA LEU A 211 -20.06 16.78 2.26
C LEU A 211 -18.59 17.08 2.59
N VAL A 212 -17.90 16.10 3.18
CA VAL A 212 -16.47 16.17 3.46
C VAL A 212 -15.76 14.98 2.84
N TYR A 213 -14.47 15.16 2.58
CA TYR A 213 -13.55 14.09 2.24
C TYR A 213 -12.27 14.24 3.07
N PHE A 214 -11.54 13.14 3.19
CA PHE A 214 -10.26 13.13 3.88
C PHE A 214 -9.13 13.38 2.89
N ASP A 215 -8.19 14.22 3.32
CA ASP A 215 -6.93 14.48 2.63
C ASP A 215 -5.80 14.12 3.58
N VAL A 216 -4.82 13.33 3.11
CA VAL A 216 -3.62 13.04 3.88
C VAL A 216 -2.49 13.96 3.42
N PRO A 217 -2.03 14.87 4.28
CA PRO A 217 -0.86 15.69 3.97
C PRO A 217 0.39 14.81 4.00
N VAL A 218 1.05 14.66 2.85
CA VAL A 218 2.38 14.04 2.75
C VAL A 218 3.40 15.14 2.49
N THR A 219 4.40 15.27 3.36
CA THR A 219 5.54 16.18 3.27
C THR A 219 6.79 15.45 2.79
N ASP A 220 7.84 16.22 2.46
CA ASP A 220 9.11 15.68 1.95
C ASP A 220 9.91 14.92 3.01
N ASP A 221 9.77 15.33 4.26
CA ASP A 221 10.52 14.79 5.40
C ASP A 221 9.77 13.66 6.12
N ASP A 222 8.62 13.24 5.58
CA ASP A 222 7.82 12.15 6.12
C ASP A 222 8.45 10.79 5.79
N PHE A 223 8.24 9.83 6.69
CA PHE A 223 8.60 8.43 6.51
C PHE A 223 7.32 7.62 6.31
N ILE A 224 7.39 6.60 5.47
CA ILE A 224 6.24 5.76 5.16
C ILE A 224 6.55 4.34 5.62
N PHE A 225 5.79 3.89 6.60
CA PHE A 225 5.78 2.53 7.08
C PHE A 225 4.71 1.72 6.33
N ILE A 226 4.89 0.40 6.18
CA ILE A 226 3.89 -0.52 5.64
C ILE A 226 3.68 -1.67 6.64
N PRO A 227 2.62 -1.66 7.45
CA PRO A 227 2.28 -2.72 8.38
C PRO A 227 1.72 -3.93 7.63
N PRO A 228 1.50 -5.03 8.37
CA PRO A 228 0.84 -6.22 7.86
C PRO A 228 -0.50 -5.91 7.19
N LEU A 229 -0.72 -6.56 6.05
CA LEU A 229 -1.95 -6.45 5.25
C LEU A 229 -3.07 -7.26 5.91
N ASN A 230 -3.68 -6.69 6.94
CA ASN A 230 -4.81 -7.26 7.66
C ASN A 230 -6.10 -7.22 6.81
N ASP A 231 -6.85 -8.33 6.80
CA ASP A 231 -8.10 -8.52 6.03
C ASP A 231 -7.98 -8.22 4.53
N PHE A 232 -6.78 -8.37 3.95
CA PHE A 232 -6.53 -8.03 2.55
C PHE A 232 -7.29 -8.93 1.57
N VAL A 233 -8.00 -8.30 0.64
CA VAL A 233 -8.75 -9.01 -0.40
C VAL A 233 -7.84 -9.43 -1.55
N MET A 234 -7.53 -10.73 -1.63
CA MET A 234 -6.76 -11.33 -2.74
C MET A 234 -7.66 -11.89 -3.83
N ASN A 235 -7.74 -11.21 -4.97
CA ASN A 235 -8.41 -11.65 -6.19
C ASN A 235 -7.39 -12.22 -7.21
N ARG A 236 -7.88 -13.06 -8.14
CA ARG A 236 -7.02 -13.87 -9.03
C ARG A 236 -6.49 -13.15 -10.27
N ILE A 237 -6.82 -11.88 -10.48
CA ILE A 237 -6.53 -11.19 -11.75
C ILE A 237 -5.34 -10.24 -11.58
N SER A 238 -4.47 -10.24 -12.59
CA SER A 238 -3.35 -9.30 -12.72
C SER A 238 -3.87 -7.85 -12.74
N GLY A 239 -3.48 -7.08 -11.73
CA GLY A 239 -3.89 -5.70 -11.53
C GLY A 239 -3.60 -4.76 -12.71
N ASP A 240 -4.25 -3.61 -12.64
CA ASP A 240 -4.03 -2.49 -13.55
C ASP A 240 -2.60 -1.91 -13.40
N TYR A 241 -2.29 -0.85 -14.16
CA TYR A 241 -1.00 -0.19 -14.04
C TYR A 241 -0.73 0.30 -12.60
N PHE A 242 -1.79 0.75 -11.91
CA PHE A 242 -1.68 1.39 -10.61
C PHE A 242 -1.38 0.36 -9.51
N GLU A 243 -2.10 -0.76 -9.49
CA GLU A 243 -1.86 -1.88 -8.58
C GLU A 243 -0.43 -2.44 -8.74
N LYS A 244 0.04 -2.62 -9.97
CA LYS A 244 1.43 -3.03 -10.22
C LYS A 244 2.44 -2.02 -9.69
N MET A 245 2.10 -0.74 -9.74
CA MET A 245 2.95 0.32 -9.22
C MET A 245 2.95 0.31 -7.68
N LEU A 246 1.80 0.11 -7.03
CA LEU A 246 1.69 -0.04 -5.58
C LEU A 246 2.52 -1.23 -5.04
N TYR A 247 2.46 -2.40 -5.68
CA TYR A 247 3.30 -3.53 -5.26
C TYR A 247 4.81 -3.23 -5.40
N LYS A 248 5.21 -2.47 -6.43
CA LYS A 248 6.61 -2.05 -6.56
C LYS A 248 7.00 -1.11 -5.42
N VAL A 249 6.12 -0.20 -5.04
CA VAL A 249 6.32 0.66 -3.87
C VAL A 249 6.50 -0.22 -2.63
N PHE A 250 5.59 -1.15 -2.36
CA PHE A 250 5.67 -2.02 -1.16
C PHE A 250 7.01 -2.74 -1.00
N VAL A 251 7.56 -3.27 -2.07
CA VAL A 251 8.84 -4.00 -2.03
C VAL A 251 10.03 -3.06 -1.85
N SER A 252 9.92 -1.82 -2.31
CA SER A 252 11.05 -0.89 -2.40
C SER A 252 11.13 0.18 -1.34
N MET A 253 10.03 0.40 -0.62
CA MET A 253 10.02 1.30 0.51
C MET A 253 10.88 0.76 1.65
N ASP A 254 11.47 1.72 2.35
CA ASP A 254 12.31 1.51 3.50
C ASP A 254 11.89 2.51 4.56
N GLU A 255 11.65 2.02 5.78
CA GLU A 255 11.10 2.81 6.88
C GLU A 255 12.05 3.94 7.32
N HIS A 256 13.36 3.81 7.02
CA HIS A 256 14.37 4.83 7.30
C HIS A 256 14.59 5.80 6.15
N THR A 257 13.79 5.72 5.08
CA THR A 257 13.92 6.60 3.92
C THR A 257 12.78 7.61 3.88
N SER A 258 13.13 8.89 3.77
CA SER A 258 12.15 9.96 3.63
C SER A 258 11.53 9.99 2.22
N VAL A 259 10.31 10.49 2.12
CA VAL A 259 9.59 10.70 0.85
C VAL A 259 10.43 11.48 -0.17
N LYS A 260 11.20 12.47 0.29
CA LYS A 260 12.09 13.26 -0.57
C LYS A 260 13.19 12.42 -1.19
N GLU A 261 13.85 11.58 -0.40
CA GLU A 261 14.92 10.72 -0.89
C GLU A 261 14.41 9.75 -1.95
N ASP A 262 13.21 9.17 -1.75
CA ASP A 262 12.59 8.28 -2.73
C ASP A 262 12.16 9.01 -4.02
N HIS A 263 11.65 10.24 -3.89
CA HIS A 263 11.27 11.08 -5.02
C HIS A 263 12.48 11.53 -5.84
N ASP A 264 13.54 12.03 -5.21
CA ASP A 264 14.75 12.51 -5.87
C ASP A 264 15.49 11.38 -6.58
N GLN A 265 15.38 10.17 -6.03
CA GLN A 265 15.85 8.95 -6.66
C GLN A 265 14.97 8.48 -7.83
N ARG A 266 13.86 9.17 -8.12
CA ARG A 266 12.88 8.84 -9.17
C ARG A 266 12.31 7.43 -9.02
N GLN A 267 12.26 6.91 -7.80
CA GLN A 267 11.66 5.59 -7.58
C GLN A 267 10.15 5.67 -7.82
N PHE A 268 9.51 6.72 -7.27
CA PHE A 268 8.06 6.93 -7.36
C PHE A 268 7.68 8.39 -7.58
N SER A 269 6.50 8.62 -8.17
CA SER A 269 5.89 9.95 -8.24
C SER A 269 5.27 10.28 -6.88
N ARG A 270 5.31 11.56 -6.47
CA ARG A 270 4.61 12.01 -5.25
C ARG A 270 3.14 11.62 -5.26
N SER A 271 2.48 11.68 -6.43
CA SER A 271 1.07 11.28 -6.58
C SER A 271 0.83 9.80 -6.25
N SER A 272 1.80 8.93 -6.57
CA SER A 272 1.75 7.52 -6.25
C SER A 272 1.87 7.29 -4.75
N LEU A 273 2.78 8.00 -4.10
CA LEU A 273 2.98 7.93 -2.64
C LEU A 273 1.78 8.50 -1.90
N THR A 274 1.20 9.62 -2.33
CA THR A 274 -0.02 10.16 -1.72
C THR A 274 -1.18 9.18 -1.84
N SER A 275 -1.43 8.59 -3.02
CA SER A 275 -2.50 7.60 -3.15
C SER A 275 -2.21 6.28 -2.44
N LEU A 276 -0.94 5.89 -2.30
CA LEU A 276 -0.57 4.79 -1.43
C LEU A 276 -0.85 5.16 0.02
N VAL A 277 -0.41 6.32 0.49
CA VAL A 277 -0.69 6.82 1.84
C VAL A 277 -2.20 6.99 2.08
N ASP A 278 -3.02 7.37 1.10
CA ASP A 278 -4.48 7.47 1.27
C ASP A 278 -5.16 6.10 1.31
N LEU A 279 -4.66 5.14 0.53
CA LEU A 279 -5.10 3.75 0.54
C LEU A 279 -4.69 3.08 1.85
N THR A 280 -3.48 3.39 2.30
CA THR A 280 -2.82 2.73 3.40
C THR A 280 -3.05 3.44 4.73
N SER A 281 -3.38 4.72 4.80
CA SER A 281 -3.77 5.42 6.04
C SER A 281 -4.91 4.71 6.78
N SER A 282 -5.72 3.93 6.08
CA SER A 282 -6.77 3.09 6.66
C SER A 282 -6.32 1.68 7.07
N LEU A 283 -5.08 1.31 6.77
CA LEU A 283 -4.39 0.07 7.14
C LEU A 283 -3.13 0.35 7.99
N ILE A 284 -2.72 1.62 8.15
CA ILE A 284 -1.38 2.04 8.58
C ILE A 284 -1.41 3.09 9.68
N ASP A 285 -0.69 2.79 10.76
CA ASP A 285 -0.14 3.76 11.69
C ASP A 285 0.94 4.58 10.99
N PHE A 286 0.62 5.83 10.65
CA PHE A 286 1.59 6.81 10.19
C PHE A 286 2.10 7.58 11.40
N THR A 287 3.41 7.57 11.64
CA THR A 287 4.03 8.40 12.68
C THR A 287 4.52 9.70 12.06
N PRO A 288 3.81 10.84 12.25
CA PRO A 288 4.32 12.12 11.82
C PRO A 288 5.63 12.44 12.56
N SER A 289 6.60 13.00 11.83
CA SER A 289 7.92 13.41 12.32
C SER A 289 7.90 14.37 13.53
N SER A 290 6.72 14.88 13.91
CA SER A 290 6.51 15.66 15.13
C SER A 290 6.59 14.85 16.43
N GLU A 291 6.53 13.52 16.42
CA GLU A 291 6.61 12.69 17.63
C GLU A 291 8.01 12.14 17.94
N LEU A 292 8.98 12.25 17.02
CA LEU A 292 10.34 11.72 17.21
C LEU A 292 11.31 12.66 17.95
N ASN A 293 10.90 13.88 18.30
CA ASN A 293 11.79 14.89 18.88
C ASN A 293 11.67 15.09 20.41
N GLY A 294 10.89 14.25 21.11
CA GLY A 294 10.71 14.35 22.56
C GLY A 294 11.65 13.45 23.38
N ASP A 295 11.55 12.14 23.17
CA ASP A 295 12.06 11.16 24.17
C ASP A 295 13.36 10.45 23.77
N PHE A 296 13.78 10.52 22.50
CA PHE A 296 14.99 9.83 22.02
C PHE A 296 16.28 10.63 22.30
N LEU A 297 16.18 11.95 22.42
CA LEU A 297 17.32 12.85 22.68
C LEU A 297 17.74 12.91 24.15
N ASP A 298 16.81 12.69 25.08
CA ASP A 298 17.11 12.64 26.51
C ASP A 298 17.81 11.32 26.90
N THR A 299 17.44 10.22 26.24
CA THR A 299 18.04 8.89 26.48
C THR A 299 19.47 8.78 25.92
N LEU A 300 19.79 9.50 24.84
CA LEU A 300 21.14 9.56 24.26
C LEU A 300 22.12 10.46 25.03
N GLN A 301 21.62 11.36 25.89
CA GLN A 301 22.46 12.19 26.76
C GLN A 301 22.92 11.45 28.02
N GLU A 302 22.17 10.47 28.51
CA GLU A 302 22.59 9.65 29.65
C GLU A 302 23.67 8.60 29.30
N ILE A 303 23.64 8.04 28.08
CA ILE A 303 24.59 7.01 27.63
C ILE A 303 26.01 7.56 27.36
N LYS A 304 26.16 8.86 27.11
CA LYS A 304 27.47 9.52 26.92
C LYS A 304 28.20 9.87 28.22
N SER A 305 27.65 9.54 29.38
CA SER A 305 28.20 9.92 30.68
C SER A 305 28.89 8.79 31.46
N LEU A 306 29.01 7.59 30.88
CA LEU A 306 29.71 6.45 31.47
C LEU A 306 30.74 5.91 30.49
N ASP A 307 31.80 6.69 30.28
CA ASP A 307 33.02 6.24 29.64
C ASP A 307 34.14 6.34 30.69
N ASP A 308 34.58 5.20 31.20
CA ASP A 308 35.92 4.95 31.78
C ASP A 308 35.95 3.55 32.45
N SER A 309 36.22 2.49 31.67
CA SER A 309 37.09 1.34 32.06
C SER A 309 37.13 0.23 30.99
N GLU A 310 38.31 -0.36 30.81
CA GLU A 310 38.84 -1.05 29.63
C GLU A 310 38.12 -2.36 29.19
N PRO A 311 37.88 -2.60 27.87
CA PRO A 311 37.20 -3.79 27.35
C PRO A 311 38.16 -4.81 26.72
N GLU A 312 39.13 -5.35 27.45
CA GLU A 312 40.02 -6.41 26.90
C GLU A 312 39.91 -7.79 27.58
N GLU A 313 39.21 -7.92 28.72
CA GLU A 313 39.07 -9.22 29.41
C GLU A 313 37.73 -9.96 29.16
N LEU A 314 36.68 -9.26 28.66
CA LEU A 314 35.37 -9.87 28.39
C LEU A 314 35.30 -10.60 27.02
N CYS A 315 36.09 -10.16 26.03
CA CYS A 315 36.11 -10.79 24.70
C CYS A 315 36.70 -12.22 24.72
N LEU A 316 37.65 -12.52 25.61
CA LEU A 316 38.28 -13.84 25.66
C LEU A 316 37.36 -14.91 26.28
N ILE A 317 36.47 -14.53 27.19
CA ILE A 317 35.51 -15.44 27.84
C ILE A 317 34.38 -15.83 26.87
N ILE A 318 33.93 -14.91 26.02
CA ILE A 318 32.84 -15.15 25.05
C ILE A 318 33.33 -16.05 23.90
N ILE A 319 34.58 -15.90 23.46
CA ILE A 319 35.17 -16.73 22.40
C ILE A 319 35.34 -18.20 22.84
N GLU A 320 35.61 -18.45 24.12
CA GLU A 320 35.76 -19.80 24.67
C GLU A 320 34.41 -20.51 24.89
N LEU A 321 33.34 -19.75 25.14
CA LEU A 321 31.96 -20.26 25.22
C LEU A 321 31.39 -20.62 23.83
N LEU A 322 31.67 -19.81 22.80
CA LEU A 322 31.20 -20.06 21.42
C LEU A 322 31.83 -21.31 20.79
N ARG A 323 33.04 -21.70 21.19
CA ARG A 323 33.74 -22.87 20.65
C ARG A 323 33.14 -24.21 21.11
N ASN A 324 32.39 -24.22 22.23
CA ASN A 324 31.80 -25.44 22.80
C ASN A 324 30.40 -25.79 22.26
N CYS A 325 29.73 -24.89 21.54
CA CYS A 325 28.37 -25.11 21.03
C CYS A 325 28.28 -25.61 19.56
N VAL A 326 29.39 -25.72 18.83
CA VAL A 326 29.38 -26.00 17.36
C VAL A 326 29.69 -27.47 17.02
N LEU A 327 29.14 -28.43 17.76
CA LEU A 327 29.27 -29.85 17.44
C LEU A 327 27.91 -30.54 17.29
N SER A 328 27.18 -30.19 16.22
CA SER A 328 26.42 -31.14 15.39
C SER A 328 25.43 -30.45 14.42
N CYS A 329 25.91 -29.98 13.27
CA CYS A 329 25.15 -30.01 12.01
C CYS A 329 26.06 -29.60 10.83
N SER A 330 26.04 -30.36 9.74
CA SER A 330 26.92 -30.16 8.58
C SER A 330 26.18 -29.44 7.44
N TYR A 331 26.87 -28.46 6.83
CA TYR A 331 26.50 -27.57 5.69
C TYR A 331 25.52 -26.44 6.08
N VAL A 332 25.87 -25.15 6.12
CA VAL A 332 26.67 -24.31 5.20
C VAL A 332 27.73 -23.50 5.98
N VAL A 333 28.97 -23.47 5.49
CA VAL A 333 30.04 -22.60 6.02
C VAL A 333 29.80 -21.19 5.48
N LEU A 334 29.15 -20.34 6.27
CA LEU A 334 29.28 -18.89 6.11
C LEU A 334 30.64 -18.49 6.71
N ASP A 335 31.49 -17.91 5.87
CA ASP A 335 32.82 -17.45 6.26
C ASP A 335 32.68 -16.40 7.38
N THR A 336 33.17 -16.72 8.57
CA THR A 336 33.06 -15.90 9.79
C THR A 336 33.63 -14.50 9.62
N LYS A 337 34.53 -14.30 8.65
CA LYS A 337 35.03 -12.97 8.24
C LYS A 337 33.96 -12.06 7.63
N SER A 338 32.90 -12.62 7.07
CA SER A 338 31.80 -11.86 6.45
C SER A 338 30.90 -11.22 7.51
N ILE A 339 30.77 -11.87 8.68
CA ILE A 339 29.91 -11.44 9.79
C ILE A 339 30.58 -10.28 10.57
N GLU A 340 31.91 -10.32 10.75
CA GLU A 340 32.66 -9.18 11.34
C GLU A 340 32.63 -7.93 10.45
N ILE A 341 32.47 -8.07 9.12
CA ILE A 341 32.34 -6.94 8.18
C ILE A 341 30.92 -6.34 8.20
N LEU A 342 29.90 -7.16 8.52
CA LEU A 342 28.51 -6.71 8.68
C LEU A 342 28.34 -5.85 9.94
N ALA A 343 28.99 -6.20 11.05
CA ALA A 343 28.90 -5.43 12.30
C ALA A 343 29.45 -3.98 12.19
N ASN A 344 30.30 -3.71 11.19
CA ASN A 344 30.89 -2.38 10.95
C ASN A 344 30.14 -1.54 9.90
N ASN A 345 29.09 -2.07 9.26
CA ASN A 345 28.26 -1.33 8.32
C ASN A 345 26.81 -1.33 8.78
N SER A 346 26.13 -0.18 8.72
CA SER A 346 24.70 0.01 9.05
C SER A 346 23.73 -0.68 8.07
N LYS A 347 24.09 -1.84 7.50
CA LYS A 347 23.35 -2.53 6.44
C LYS A 347 22.61 -3.74 7.02
N LYS A 348 21.32 -3.87 6.69
CA LYS A 348 20.46 -4.96 7.16
C LYS A 348 20.83 -6.28 6.47
N ILE A 349 20.39 -7.40 7.04
CA ILE A 349 20.42 -8.72 6.37
C ILE A 349 19.12 -8.89 5.58
N GLY A 350 19.22 -9.25 4.30
CA GLY A 350 18.07 -9.58 3.47
C GLY A 350 17.89 -11.10 3.34
N PHE A 351 16.89 -11.68 4.01
CA PHE A 351 16.55 -13.10 3.89
C PHE A 351 15.61 -13.31 2.70
N ILE A 352 16.12 -13.96 1.65
CA ILE A 352 15.36 -14.18 0.41
C ILE A 352 14.64 -15.52 0.46
N PHE A 353 13.33 -15.50 0.22
CA PHE A 353 12.48 -16.69 0.15
C PHE A 353 11.65 -16.73 -1.15
N ASP A 354 11.05 -17.87 -1.47
CA ASP A 354 10.16 -18.04 -2.63
C ASP A 354 8.69 -18.18 -2.20
N SER A 355 7.76 -18.14 -3.16
CA SER A 355 6.32 -18.23 -2.85
C SER A 355 5.88 -19.55 -2.20
N THR A 356 6.74 -20.57 -2.15
CA THR A 356 6.41 -21.84 -1.49
C THR A 356 6.32 -21.66 0.03
N LEU A 357 7.18 -20.83 0.61
CA LEU A 357 7.15 -20.49 2.04
C LEU A 357 5.79 -19.91 2.44
N THR A 358 5.32 -18.91 1.69
CA THR A 358 4.01 -18.28 1.95
C THR A 358 2.85 -19.24 1.76
N ALA A 359 2.95 -20.16 0.80
CA ALA A 359 1.93 -21.18 0.61
C ALA A 359 1.85 -22.11 1.82
N PHE A 360 2.99 -22.52 2.38
CA PHE A 360 3.02 -23.36 3.58
C PHE A 360 2.45 -22.66 4.81
N LEU A 361 2.77 -21.37 5.01
CA LEU A 361 2.22 -20.59 6.13
C LEU A 361 0.69 -20.36 6.01
N MET A 362 0.17 -20.34 4.78
CA MET A 362 -1.28 -20.25 4.53
C MET A 362 -2.00 -21.61 4.53
N MET A 363 -1.27 -22.72 4.44
CA MET A 363 -1.83 -24.07 4.36
C MET A 363 -1.80 -24.76 5.71
N GLY A 364 -2.91 -25.42 6.05
CA GLY A 364 -3.09 -26.03 7.37
C GLY A 364 -3.61 -25.02 8.38
N ASN A 365 -4.44 -25.50 9.29
CA ASN A 365 -4.90 -24.70 10.44
C ASN A 365 -3.75 -24.60 11.46
N LEU A 366 -2.62 -24.03 11.03
CA LEU A 366 -1.36 -23.99 11.77
C LEU A 366 -1.47 -23.09 12.99
N SER A 367 -2.18 -21.96 12.82
CA SER A 367 -2.49 -21.04 13.91
C SER A 367 -3.33 -21.76 14.97
N SER A 368 -2.84 -21.77 16.21
CA SER A 368 -3.73 -21.94 17.35
C SER A 368 -4.67 -20.74 17.39
N VAL A 369 -5.95 -20.96 17.73
CA VAL A 369 -6.88 -19.85 17.98
C VAL A 369 -6.49 -19.23 19.31
N CYS A 370 -5.55 -18.29 19.29
CA CYS A 370 -5.25 -17.46 20.44
C CYS A 370 -6.33 -16.37 20.55
N GLN A 371 -7.16 -16.44 21.60
CA GLN A 371 -8.25 -15.49 21.87
C GLN A 371 -7.78 -14.04 22.15
N PHE A 372 -6.48 -13.77 22.15
CA PHE A 372 -5.89 -12.52 22.64
C PHE A 372 -4.96 -11.81 21.66
N ASN A 373 -4.58 -12.42 20.53
CA ASN A 373 -3.81 -11.73 19.47
C ASN A 373 -4.75 -11.33 18.34
N PHE A 374 -4.70 -10.04 17.97
CA PHE A 374 -5.52 -9.47 16.90
C PHE A 374 -5.04 -9.87 15.49
N GLU A 375 -3.82 -10.38 15.37
CA GLU A 375 -3.23 -10.77 14.09
C GLU A 375 -3.05 -12.28 13.99
N SER A 376 -3.42 -12.84 12.84
CA SER A 376 -3.22 -14.26 12.59
C SER A 376 -1.93 -14.47 11.78
N LEU A 377 -1.26 -15.61 11.97
CA LEU A 377 -0.17 -16.06 11.10
C LEU A 377 -0.52 -15.94 9.59
N LYS A 378 -1.79 -16.10 9.25
CA LYS A 378 -2.30 -15.93 7.90
C LYS A 378 -2.12 -14.49 7.37
N ASN A 379 -2.30 -13.46 8.20
CA ASN A 379 -2.12 -12.07 7.79
C ASN A 379 -0.65 -11.79 7.45
N HIS A 380 0.28 -12.31 8.24
CA HIS A 380 1.71 -12.25 7.95
C HIS A 380 2.06 -13.00 6.65
N ALA A 381 1.49 -14.18 6.45
CA ALA A 381 1.69 -14.96 5.21
C ALA A 381 1.16 -14.22 3.97
N VAL A 382 -0.01 -13.57 4.09
CA VAL A 382 -0.58 -12.72 3.03
C VAL A 382 0.32 -11.52 2.76
N THR A 383 0.85 -10.87 3.80
CA THR A 383 1.79 -9.75 3.68
C THR A 383 3.07 -10.17 2.95
N LEU A 384 3.69 -11.27 3.38
CA LEU A 384 4.87 -11.85 2.73
C LEU A 384 4.62 -12.21 1.26
N PHE A 385 3.38 -12.57 0.89
CA PHE A 385 3.02 -12.90 -0.49
C PHE A 385 2.70 -11.65 -1.34
N GLU A 386 1.83 -10.77 -0.85
CA GLU A 386 1.32 -9.62 -1.61
C GLU A 386 2.27 -8.42 -1.54
N ALA A 387 2.69 -8.02 -0.34
CA ALA A 387 3.69 -6.95 -0.17
C ALA A 387 5.09 -7.42 -0.57
N GLY A 388 5.38 -8.71 -0.39
CA GLY A 388 6.66 -9.29 -0.81
C GLY A 388 7.86 -8.89 0.05
N LYS A 389 7.62 -8.18 1.16
CA LYS A 389 8.61 -7.76 2.14
C LYS A 389 7.97 -7.80 3.53
N LEU A 390 8.74 -8.20 4.54
CA LEU A 390 8.41 -7.99 5.96
C LEU A 390 9.67 -7.42 6.64
N THR A 391 9.53 -6.23 7.25
CA THR A 391 10.66 -5.49 7.87
C THR A 391 10.97 -5.99 9.27
N ASP A 392 12.15 -5.66 9.80
CA ASP A 392 12.59 -6.10 11.13
C ASP A 392 11.59 -5.76 12.24
N GLU A 393 10.94 -4.59 12.16
CA GLU A 393 9.94 -4.14 13.15
C GLU A 393 8.74 -5.09 13.25
N CYS A 394 8.29 -5.65 12.12
CA CYS A 394 7.19 -6.62 12.07
C CYS A 394 7.61 -8.05 12.42
N LEU A 395 8.92 -8.33 12.60
CA LEU A 395 9.39 -9.69 12.86
C LEU A 395 9.07 -10.18 14.28
N ASP A 396 8.93 -9.28 15.26
CA ASP A 396 8.61 -9.68 16.63
C ASP A 396 7.23 -10.31 16.72
N ASP A 397 6.23 -9.68 16.09
CA ASP A 397 4.86 -10.21 16.00
C ASP A 397 4.84 -11.50 15.18
N PHE A 398 5.57 -11.55 14.07
CA PHE A 398 5.67 -12.75 13.24
C PHE A 398 6.30 -13.93 14.00
N ILE A 399 7.39 -13.72 14.74
CA ILE A 399 8.03 -14.74 15.55
C ILE A 399 7.09 -15.22 16.66
N SER A 400 6.36 -14.29 17.30
CA SER A 400 5.35 -14.62 18.31
C SER A 400 4.27 -15.56 17.74
N GLU A 401 3.76 -15.25 16.55
CA GLU A 401 2.79 -16.10 15.85
C GLU A 401 3.39 -17.46 15.45
N LEU A 402 4.64 -17.51 14.99
CA LEU A 402 5.35 -18.76 14.69
C LEU A 402 5.57 -19.63 15.94
N ARG A 403 5.75 -19.04 17.12
CA ARG A 403 5.85 -19.77 18.40
C ARG A 403 4.52 -20.40 18.81
N ASN A 404 3.40 -19.82 18.41
CA ASN A 404 2.05 -20.25 18.77
C ASN A 404 1.47 -21.33 17.83
N ILE A 405 2.26 -21.86 16.89
CA ILE A 405 1.80 -22.90 15.96
C ILE A 405 1.57 -24.23 16.71
N ASN A 406 0.45 -24.89 16.41
CA ASN A 406 0.15 -26.20 16.97
C ASN A 406 1.18 -27.24 16.52
N GLU A 407 1.67 -28.06 17.45
CA GLU A 407 2.53 -29.19 17.12
C GLU A 407 1.68 -30.31 16.49
N PHE A 408 2.01 -30.69 15.24
CA PHE A 408 1.32 -31.76 14.52
C PHE A 408 2.19 -33.01 14.45
N SER A 409 1.65 -34.15 14.87
CA SER A 409 2.40 -35.40 15.00
C SER A 409 2.32 -36.34 13.79
N GLU A 410 1.47 -36.08 12.79
CA GLU A 410 1.31 -36.97 11.62
C GLU A 410 1.00 -36.23 10.30
N GLY A 411 1.54 -36.76 9.19
CA GLY A 411 1.16 -36.40 7.81
C GLY A 411 1.88 -35.19 7.21
N GLU A 412 1.30 -34.60 6.15
CA GLU A 412 1.85 -33.39 5.50
C GLU A 412 1.86 -32.18 6.43
N ALA A 413 0.96 -32.14 7.42
CA ALA A 413 0.89 -31.07 8.42
C ALA A 413 2.13 -30.98 9.31
N GLN A 414 2.78 -32.12 9.61
CA GLN A 414 4.03 -32.15 10.34
C GLN A 414 5.15 -31.43 9.59
N ARG A 415 5.22 -31.59 8.25
CA ARG A 415 6.24 -30.90 7.43
C ARG A 415 6.06 -29.39 7.48
N TYR A 416 4.83 -28.90 7.44
CA TYR A 416 4.56 -27.47 7.55
C TYR A 416 4.97 -26.92 8.92
N PHE A 417 4.74 -27.68 10.00
CA PHE A 417 5.21 -27.34 11.34
C PHE A 417 6.75 -27.29 11.42
N GLU A 418 7.43 -28.33 10.91
CA GLU A 418 8.91 -28.38 10.87
C GLU A 418 9.49 -27.20 10.08
N HIS A 419 8.92 -26.88 8.92
CA HIS A 419 9.33 -25.71 8.14
C HIS A 419 9.14 -24.39 8.88
N ALA A 420 8.01 -24.22 9.59
CA ALA A 420 7.76 -23.03 10.39
C ALA A 420 8.72 -22.92 11.60
N SER A 421 9.04 -24.04 12.25
CA SER A 421 10.01 -24.07 13.36
C SER A 421 11.42 -23.72 12.88
N VAL A 422 11.86 -24.29 11.76
CA VAL A 422 13.17 -23.99 11.16
C VAL A 422 13.23 -22.52 10.71
N LEU A 423 12.13 -21.99 10.14
CA LEU A 423 12.04 -20.58 9.78
C LEU A 423 12.22 -19.68 11.01
N ARG A 424 11.50 -19.97 12.10
CA ARG A 424 11.61 -19.22 13.36
C ARG A 424 13.06 -19.21 13.87
N GLU A 425 13.67 -20.39 14.01
CA GLU A 425 15.03 -20.52 14.51
C GLU A 425 16.05 -19.80 13.62
N SER A 426 15.86 -19.84 12.30
CA SER A 426 16.71 -19.14 11.34
C SER A 426 16.60 -17.61 11.49
N ILE A 427 15.39 -17.10 11.66
CA ILE A 427 15.13 -15.66 11.88
C ILE A 427 15.75 -15.22 13.21
N GLU A 428 15.48 -15.94 14.30
CA GLU A 428 16.03 -15.65 15.63
C GLU A 428 17.57 -15.66 15.63
N PHE A 429 18.19 -16.61 14.92
CA PHE A 429 19.64 -16.67 14.78
C PHE A 429 20.22 -15.48 14.02
N LEU A 430 19.62 -15.10 12.88
CA LEU A 430 20.12 -14.00 12.07
C LEU A 430 19.97 -12.64 12.77
N ARG A 431 18.85 -12.43 13.47
CA ARG A 431 18.57 -11.19 14.21
C ARG A 431 19.51 -10.91 15.38
N GLN A 432 20.20 -11.93 15.92
CA GLN A 432 21.19 -11.71 16.98
C GLN A 432 22.35 -10.79 16.55
N SER A 433 22.58 -10.68 15.24
CA SER A 433 23.75 -9.98 14.69
C SER A 433 23.44 -8.66 14.01
N CYS A 434 22.23 -8.50 13.45
CA CYS A 434 21.84 -7.35 12.64
C CYS A 434 20.31 -7.33 12.44
N GLU A 435 19.77 -6.18 12.06
CA GLU A 435 18.40 -6.06 11.56
C GLU A 435 18.17 -6.97 10.35
N LEU A 436 16.98 -7.55 10.26
CA LEU A 436 16.63 -8.55 9.25
C LEU A 436 15.34 -8.17 8.52
N ASP A 437 15.38 -8.19 7.19
CA ASP A 437 14.18 -8.10 6.36
C ASP A 437 13.96 -9.42 5.61
N LEU A 438 12.73 -9.91 5.60
CA LEU A 438 12.30 -11.03 4.76
C LEU A 438 11.84 -10.50 3.41
N ILE A 439 12.39 -11.00 2.30
CA ILE A 439 12.06 -10.52 0.95
C ILE A 439 11.70 -11.68 0.01
N ARG A 440 10.57 -11.55 -0.67
CA ARG A 440 10.16 -12.52 -1.68
C ARG A 440 10.94 -12.32 -2.98
N CYS A 441 11.56 -13.40 -3.45
CA CYS A 441 12.38 -13.43 -4.68
C CYS A 441 11.61 -12.95 -5.91
N GLU A 442 10.37 -13.41 -6.09
CA GLU A 442 9.52 -13.08 -7.22
C GLU A 442 9.15 -11.58 -7.23
N SER A 443 8.97 -11.00 -6.04
CA SER A 443 8.68 -9.58 -5.88
C SER A 443 9.90 -8.72 -6.23
N LEU A 444 11.11 -9.15 -5.82
CA LEU A 444 12.37 -8.52 -6.26
C LEU A 444 12.59 -8.62 -7.77
N ILE A 445 12.25 -9.75 -8.39
CA ILE A 445 12.36 -9.95 -9.85
C ILE A 445 11.35 -9.06 -10.61
N GLY A 446 10.21 -8.75 -10.00
CA GLY A 446 9.20 -7.84 -10.55
C GLY A 446 9.64 -6.37 -10.66
N LEU A 447 10.69 -5.98 -9.93
CA LEU A 447 11.31 -4.66 -10.05
C LEU A 447 12.13 -4.53 -11.33
N ASP A 448 12.26 -3.31 -11.85
CA ASP A 448 13.21 -3.07 -12.93
C ASP A 448 14.65 -3.30 -12.44
N THR A 449 15.54 -3.68 -13.37
CA THR A 449 16.91 -4.09 -13.01
C THR A 449 17.68 -2.99 -12.28
N PHE A 450 17.44 -1.71 -12.62
CA PHE A 450 18.12 -0.59 -11.98
C PHE A 450 17.59 -0.33 -10.57
N ALA A 451 16.27 -0.37 -10.37
CA ALA A 451 15.64 -0.26 -9.06
C ALA A 451 16.06 -1.40 -8.13
N ARG A 452 16.06 -2.65 -8.62
CA ARG A 452 16.49 -3.83 -7.85
C ARG A 452 17.94 -3.72 -7.37
N VAL A 453 18.88 -3.37 -8.27
CA VAL A 453 20.29 -3.22 -7.90
C VAL A 453 20.48 -2.08 -6.91
N ARG A 454 19.69 -1.01 -7.02
CA ARG A 454 19.76 0.12 -6.11
C ARG A 454 19.27 -0.25 -4.71
N LEU A 455 18.12 -0.87 -4.62
CA LEU A 455 17.54 -1.38 -3.38
C LEU A 455 18.53 -2.29 -2.65
N LEU A 456 19.08 -3.28 -3.37
CA LEU A 456 20.02 -4.24 -2.81
C LEU A 456 21.38 -3.64 -2.41
N LYS A 457 21.74 -2.45 -2.91
CA LYS A 457 22.99 -1.78 -2.52
C LYS A 457 22.81 -0.82 -1.36
N LYS A 458 21.59 -0.27 -1.23
CA LYS A 458 21.23 0.74 -0.25
C LYS A 458 20.94 0.09 1.10
N ASN A 459 20.03 -0.88 1.12
CA ASN A 459 19.46 -1.42 2.36
C ASN A 459 20.25 -2.62 2.90
N TYR A 460 20.84 -3.39 1.97
CA TYR A 460 21.65 -4.59 2.21
C TYR A 460 23.05 -4.36 1.62
#